data_AF-A0A0G4IX45-F1
#
_entry.id   AF-A0A0G4IX45-F1
#
_cell.length_a   1.000
_cell.length_b   1.000
_cell.length_c   1.000
_cell.angle_alpha   90.00
_cell.angle_beta   90.00
_cell.angle_gamma   90.00
#
_symmetry.space_group_name_H-M   'P 1'
#
loop_
_entity.id
_entity.type
_entity.pdbx_description
1 polymer ?
#
loop_
_entity_poly.entity_id
_entity_poly.type
_entity_poly.pdbx_seq_one_letter_code
_entity_poly.pdbx_strand_id
1 'polypeptide(L)'
;MPRTKYDELLDRPKGGLEYNPEQTFALHVFWVVRSRRAAMEMVARGFRPCAAATERDTPTTLAYLFRVAHDQRLAERVRANVKTIGDHPHYSPAIRQMQMGIPRAAVELKLRQGGIDIGPLASSPDQAIDADALDFDPVVLECTEVYLDRRSFYEHAASRDWMKHSAEILQPARSLQATTHCVGAPGDVWDKALEGYLKAVRFDINPGPVVSAMRPGVFVGDDVAVGAPTVPWAFLEVDAGAEPQQWRVVRQEFDSLQTDLQARLMVVVPTSSPDDSESLSCPGARVMVSFALRDGVQTRAFSTIRNGCRTWLARLIVFGTGSVDAGRALLDRSDAAAAELVTVLDGDAARSEHILAGYPVHPLHHSLVSDPKFDYRL
;
A
#
# COMPACT_ATOMS: atom_id res chain seq x y z
N MET A 1 -17.62 5.04 -35.23
CA MET A 1 -17.05 3.69 -35.34
C MET A 1 -17.96 2.73 -34.58
N PRO A 2 -18.16 1.47 -35.03
CA PRO A 2 -18.90 0.48 -34.26
C PRO A 2 -18.17 0.21 -32.94
N ARG A 3 -18.94 0.05 -31.85
CA ARG A 3 -18.42 -0.33 -30.54
C ARG A 3 -17.70 -1.68 -30.67
N THR A 4 -16.49 -1.78 -30.14
CA THR A 4 -15.74 -3.03 -30.11
C THR A 4 -16.18 -3.88 -28.93
N LYS A 5 -15.94 -5.20 -28.97
CA LYS A 5 -16.11 -6.07 -27.78
C LYS A 5 -15.27 -5.59 -26.58
N TYR A 6 -14.18 -4.89 -26.86
CA TYR A 6 -13.34 -4.28 -25.85
C TYR A 6 -14.04 -3.08 -25.21
N ASP A 7 -14.68 -2.20 -26.00
CA ASP A 7 -15.49 -1.10 -25.47
C ASP A 7 -16.66 -1.62 -24.62
N GLU A 8 -17.36 -2.66 -25.08
CA GLU A 8 -18.43 -3.31 -24.29
C GLU A 8 -17.93 -3.84 -22.94
N LEU A 9 -16.71 -4.37 -22.89
CA LEU A 9 -16.09 -4.87 -21.66
C LEU A 9 -15.67 -3.72 -20.73
N LEU A 10 -15.24 -2.60 -21.29
CA LEU A 10 -14.91 -1.38 -20.56
C LEU A 10 -16.13 -0.65 -19.98
N ASP A 11 -17.29 -0.81 -20.63
CA ASP A 11 -18.55 -0.16 -20.25
C ASP A 11 -19.42 -1.02 -19.31
N ARG A 12 -19.03 -2.26 -19.04
CA ARG A 12 -19.67 -3.09 -18.02
C ARG A 12 -19.35 -2.56 -16.62
N PRO A 13 -20.31 -2.66 -15.67
CA PRO A 13 -20.00 -2.55 -14.25
C PRO A 13 -18.78 -3.40 -13.92
N LYS A 14 -17.76 -2.78 -13.29
CA LYS A 14 -16.59 -3.50 -12.78
C LYS A 14 -16.97 -4.24 -11.51
N GLY A 15 -16.24 -5.29 -11.09
CA GLY A 15 -16.48 -5.98 -9.84
C GLY A 15 -17.68 -6.95 -9.88
N GLY A 16 -17.86 -7.69 -8.80
CA GLY A 16 -19.02 -8.57 -8.62
C GLY A 16 -19.56 -8.46 -7.20
N LEU A 17 -20.80 -8.91 -7.00
CA LEU A 17 -21.47 -8.85 -5.70
C LEU A 17 -21.15 -10.05 -4.80
N GLU A 18 -20.48 -11.05 -5.34
CA GLU A 18 -20.13 -12.27 -4.62
C GLU A 18 -18.62 -12.44 -4.71
N TYR A 19 -17.95 -12.51 -3.57
CA TYR A 19 -16.51 -12.72 -3.49
C TYR A 19 -16.24 -14.00 -2.72
N ASN A 20 -15.10 -14.64 -3.00
CA ASN A 20 -14.66 -15.82 -2.26
C ASN A 20 -13.59 -15.42 -1.22
N PRO A 21 -13.91 -15.40 0.10
CA PRO A 21 -12.97 -15.03 1.15
C PRO A 21 -11.73 -15.94 1.22
N GLU A 22 -11.84 -17.20 0.79
CA GLU A 22 -10.71 -18.14 0.73
C GLU A 22 -9.70 -17.78 -0.37
N GLN A 23 -10.05 -16.81 -1.23
CA GLN A 23 -9.20 -16.29 -2.29
C GLN A 23 -8.73 -14.87 -2.02
N THR A 24 -9.01 -14.32 -0.82
CA THR A 24 -8.59 -12.97 -0.47
C THR A 24 -7.07 -12.91 -0.28
N PHE A 25 -6.46 -11.87 -0.83
CA PHE A 25 -5.02 -11.62 -0.67
C PHE A 25 -4.74 -10.12 -0.70
N ALA A 26 -3.54 -9.74 -0.26
CA ALA A 26 -3.08 -8.36 -0.34
C ALA A 26 -1.70 -8.30 -0.99
N LEU A 27 -1.49 -7.26 -1.79
CA LEU A 27 -0.19 -6.85 -2.28
C LEU A 27 0.34 -5.73 -1.40
N HIS A 28 1.58 -5.84 -0.93
CA HIS A 28 2.27 -4.77 -0.23
C HIS A 28 3.55 -4.44 -0.99
N VAL A 29 3.60 -3.27 -1.60
CA VAL A 29 4.65 -2.87 -2.55
C VAL A 29 5.48 -1.76 -1.95
N PHE A 30 6.79 -1.96 -1.92
CA PHE A 30 7.79 -0.94 -1.56
C PHE A 30 8.41 -0.38 -2.85
N TRP A 31 8.26 0.91 -3.08
CA TRP A 31 8.87 1.63 -4.18
C TRP A 31 9.99 2.51 -3.65
N VAL A 32 11.22 2.27 -4.09
CA VAL A 32 12.27 3.29 -3.96
C VAL A 32 12.02 4.33 -5.02
N VAL A 33 11.64 5.53 -4.59
CA VAL A 33 11.34 6.66 -5.45
C VAL A 33 12.48 7.65 -5.36
N ARG A 34 12.87 8.28 -6.48
CA ARG A 34 14.05 9.17 -6.52
C ARG A 34 13.99 10.38 -5.58
N SER A 35 12.79 10.84 -5.23
CA SER A 35 12.59 12.00 -4.36
C SER A 35 11.20 11.99 -3.75
N ARG A 36 11.05 12.72 -2.63
CA ARG A 36 9.73 12.97 -2.04
C ARG A 36 8.76 13.63 -3.02
N ARG A 37 9.25 14.58 -3.84
CA ARG A 37 8.45 15.23 -4.88
C ARG A 37 7.97 14.22 -5.92
N ALA A 38 8.86 13.36 -6.41
CA ALA A 38 8.49 12.30 -7.35
C ALA A 38 7.49 11.31 -6.75
N ALA A 39 7.60 11.00 -5.44
CA ALA A 39 6.63 10.15 -4.74
C ALA A 39 5.24 10.79 -4.70
N MET A 40 5.17 12.09 -4.41
CA MET A 40 3.91 12.84 -4.43
C MET A 40 3.30 12.91 -5.84
N GLU A 41 4.11 13.06 -6.88
CA GLU A 41 3.64 13.02 -8.28
C GLU A 41 3.12 11.63 -8.66
N MET A 42 3.84 10.57 -8.30
CA MET A 42 3.45 9.17 -8.51
C MET A 42 2.11 8.87 -7.83
N VAL A 43 1.93 9.36 -6.61
CA VAL A 43 0.66 9.32 -5.88
C VAL A 43 -0.43 10.08 -6.62
N ALA A 44 -0.19 11.34 -6.97
CA ALA A 44 -1.21 12.22 -7.51
C ALA A 44 -1.68 11.81 -8.92
N ARG A 45 -0.76 11.33 -9.77
CA ARG A 45 -1.01 11.05 -11.19
C ARG A 45 -1.20 9.57 -11.51
N GLY A 46 -0.62 8.70 -10.68
CA GLY A 46 -0.69 7.25 -10.81
C GLY A 46 -1.69 6.63 -9.83
N PHE A 47 -1.30 6.52 -8.56
CA PHE A 47 -2.07 5.76 -7.56
C PHE A 47 -3.47 6.33 -7.31
N ARG A 48 -3.63 7.66 -7.22
CA ARG A 48 -4.95 8.27 -6.96
C ARG A 48 -5.97 7.96 -8.05
N PRO A 49 -5.69 8.22 -9.34
CA PRO A 49 -6.62 7.81 -10.39
C PRO A 49 -6.87 6.30 -10.44
N CYS A 50 -5.86 5.46 -10.16
CA CYS A 50 -6.05 4.01 -10.07
C CYS A 50 -7.01 3.62 -8.95
N ALA A 51 -6.85 4.21 -7.76
CA ALA A 51 -7.72 3.98 -6.61
C ALA A 51 -9.15 4.50 -6.86
N ALA A 52 -9.30 5.72 -7.38
CA ALA A 52 -10.61 6.27 -7.73
C ALA A 52 -11.34 5.40 -8.79
N ALA A 53 -10.59 4.73 -9.66
CA ALA A 53 -11.17 3.86 -10.66
C ALA A 53 -11.70 2.53 -10.13
N THR A 54 -11.31 2.14 -8.92
CA THR A 54 -11.91 1.00 -8.21
C THR A 54 -13.22 1.39 -7.53
N GLU A 55 -13.60 2.67 -7.53
CA GLU A 55 -14.84 3.19 -6.93
C GLU A 55 -16.07 3.13 -7.87
N ARG A 56 -15.94 2.55 -9.07
CA ARG A 56 -17.07 2.40 -10.01
C ARG A 56 -18.03 1.28 -9.55
N ASP A 57 -19.10 1.07 -10.32
CA ASP A 57 -20.31 0.27 -10.03
C ASP A 57 -20.13 -1.05 -9.24
N THR A 58 -18.96 -1.66 -9.16
CA THR A 58 -18.64 -2.65 -8.13
C THR A 58 -17.11 -2.67 -7.92
N PRO A 59 -16.61 -2.61 -6.67
CA PRO A 59 -15.19 -2.41 -6.46
C PRO A 59 -14.38 -3.68 -6.67
N THR A 60 -13.23 -3.50 -7.29
CA THR A 60 -12.27 -4.56 -7.60
C THR A 60 -11.22 -4.73 -6.51
N THR A 61 -11.23 -3.86 -5.48
CA THR A 61 -10.29 -3.84 -4.36
C THR A 61 -10.97 -3.24 -3.13
N LEU A 62 -10.67 -3.76 -1.94
CA LEU A 62 -11.20 -3.18 -0.70
C LEU A 62 -10.52 -1.88 -0.30
N ALA A 63 -9.20 -1.79 -0.49
CA ALA A 63 -8.39 -0.69 0.04
C ALA A 63 -7.15 -0.44 -0.81
N TYR A 64 -6.83 0.85 -0.99
CA TYR A 64 -5.51 1.37 -1.37
C TYR A 64 -4.94 2.15 -0.20
N LEU A 65 -3.76 1.78 0.27
CA LEU A 65 -3.11 2.47 1.37
C LEU A 65 -1.70 2.81 0.95
N PHE A 66 -1.43 4.07 0.60
CA PHE A 66 -0.08 4.52 0.29
C PHE A 66 0.47 5.47 1.33
N ARG A 67 1.78 5.45 1.53
CA ARG A 67 2.48 6.36 2.43
C ARG A 67 3.96 6.38 2.11
N VAL A 68 4.64 7.47 2.45
CA VAL A 68 6.09 7.39 2.61
C VAL A 68 6.36 6.48 3.81
N ALA A 69 7.14 5.43 3.60
CA ALA A 69 7.47 4.43 4.60
C ALA A 69 8.06 5.08 5.85
N HIS A 70 7.88 4.46 7.01
CA HIS A 70 8.67 4.82 8.18
C HIS A 70 10.11 4.31 8.03
N ASP A 71 10.28 3.08 7.53
CA ASP A 71 11.60 2.52 7.26
C ASP A 71 12.16 3.09 5.95
N GLN A 72 13.21 3.90 6.06
CA GLN A 72 13.91 4.53 4.93
C GLN A 72 15.26 3.87 4.63
N ARG A 73 15.63 2.76 5.27
CA ARG A 73 16.95 2.12 5.11
C ARG A 73 17.26 1.77 3.65
N LEU A 74 16.26 1.29 2.91
CA LEU A 74 16.44 0.97 1.49
C LEU A 74 16.77 2.23 0.67
N ALA A 75 16.10 3.35 0.94
CA ALA A 75 16.40 4.62 0.30
C ALA A 75 17.77 5.17 0.72
N GLU A 76 18.14 5.06 2.00
CA GLU A 76 19.45 5.45 2.52
C GLU A 76 20.59 4.67 1.86
N ARG A 77 20.42 3.36 1.65
CA ARG A 77 21.40 2.54 0.91
C ARG A 77 21.54 3.00 -0.54
N VAL A 78 20.42 3.25 -1.21
CA VAL A 78 20.43 3.76 -2.59
C VAL A 78 21.13 5.12 -2.64
N ARG A 79 20.84 6.03 -1.70
CA ARG A 79 21.50 7.32 -1.57
C ARG A 79 23.01 7.17 -1.36
N ALA A 80 23.44 6.31 -0.43
CA ALA A 80 24.84 6.09 -0.11
C ALA A 80 25.67 5.52 -1.27
N ASN A 81 25.03 4.78 -2.16
CA ASN A 81 25.67 4.17 -3.33
C ASN A 81 25.84 5.13 -4.52
N VAL A 82 25.20 6.30 -4.50
CA VAL A 82 25.24 7.27 -5.61
C VAL A 82 26.19 8.40 -5.27
N LYS A 83 27.43 8.33 -5.76
CA LYS A 83 28.48 9.34 -5.53
C LYS A 83 28.79 10.15 -6.78
N THR A 84 28.74 9.49 -7.94
CA THR A 84 29.07 10.07 -9.24
C THR A 84 27.92 9.90 -10.23
N ILE A 85 27.97 10.62 -11.35
CA ILE A 85 26.98 10.49 -12.44
C ILE A 85 26.91 9.04 -12.93
N GLY A 86 28.04 8.35 -13.00
CA GLY A 86 28.13 6.94 -13.37
C GLY A 86 27.43 5.98 -12.39
N ASP A 87 27.25 6.39 -11.13
CA ASP A 87 26.57 5.58 -10.11
C ASP A 87 25.05 5.80 -10.10
N HIS A 88 24.59 6.93 -10.63
CA HIS A 88 23.18 7.30 -10.56
C HIS A 88 22.29 6.28 -11.30
N PRO A 89 21.18 5.81 -10.71
CA PRO A 89 20.37 4.72 -11.26
C PRO A 89 19.78 5.03 -12.63
N HIS A 90 19.56 6.30 -12.97
CA HIS A 90 19.10 6.72 -14.30
C HIS A 90 20.21 6.84 -15.34
N TYR A 91 21.42 7.26 -14.93
CA TYR A 91 22.50 7.59 -15.87
C TYR A 91 23.46 6.42 -16.08
N SER A 92 23.68 5.57 -15.07
CA SER A 92 24.53 4.38 -15.19
C SER A 92 24.12 3.49 -16.38
N PRO A 93 22.82 3.12 -16.55
CA PRO A 93 22.40 2.32 -17.69
C PRO A 93 22.58 3.06 -19.02
N ALA A 94 22.30 4.38 -19.05
CA ALA A 94 22.45 5.22 -20.24
C ALA A 94 23.91 5.30 -20.71
N ILE A 95 24.84 5.47 -19.77
CA ILE A 95 26.29 5.50 -20.05
C ILE A 95 26.76 4.15 -20.58
N ARG A 96 26.35 3.04 -19.95
CA ARG A 96 26.66 1.68 -20.45
C ARG A 96 26.11 1.45 -21.86
N GLN A 97 24.89 1.92 -22.15
CA GLN A 97 24.31 1.83 -23.48
C GLN A 97 25.15 2.57 -24.53
N MET A 98 25.63 3.78 -24.22
CA MET A 98 26.52 4.52 -25.12
C MET A 98 27.86 3.80 -25.31
N GLN A 99 28.42 3.20 -24.26
CA GLN A 99 29.66 2.39 -24.34
C GLN A 99 29.48 1.14 -25.22
N MET A 100 28.28 0.56 -25.24
CA MET A 100 27.92 -0.57 -26.12
C MET A 100 27.61 -0.13 -27.57
N GLY A 101 27.82 1.14 -27.92
CA GLY A 101 27.63 1.64 -29.28
C GLY A 101 26.20 2.08 -29.61
N ILE A 102 25.29 2.16 -28.63
CA ILE A 102 23.96 2.74 -28.88
C ILE A 102 24.14 4.26 -29.13
N PRO A 103 23.58 4.82 -30.22
CA PRO A 103 23.71 6.25 -30.51
C PRO A 103 23.20 7.13 -29.37
N ARG A 104 23.98 8.16 -29.00
CA ARG A 104 23.63 9.12 -27.94
C ARG A 104 22.23 9.72 -28.11
N ALA A 105 21.84 10.06 -29.33
CA ALA A 105 20.52 10.60 -29.62
C ALA A 105 19.37 9.65 -29.23
N ALA A 106 19.55 8.33 -29.41
CA ALA A 106 18.57 7.33 -29.01
C ALA A 106 18.48 7.20 -27.48
N VAL A 107 19.62 7.26 -26.79
CA VAL A 107 19.68 7.24 -25.32
C VAL A 107 19.03 8.48 -24.72
N GLU A 108 19.36 9.67 -25.24
CA GLU A 108 18.74 10.93 -24.81
C GLU A 108 17.23 10.95 -25.06
N LEU A 109 16.77 10.45 -26.21
CA LEU A 109 15.34 10.33 -26.50
C LEU A 109 14.64 9.46 -25.46
N LYS A 110 15.22 8.31 -25.09
CA LYS A 110 14.69 7.41 -24.07
C LYS A 110 14.61 8.08 -22.69
N LEU A 111 15.64 8.81 -22.28
CA LEU A 111 15.65 9.55 -21.01
C LEU A 111 14.58 10.66 -21.00
N ARG A 112 14.49 11.46 -22.07
CA ARG A 112 13.46 12.51 -22.21
C ARG A 112 12.05 11.93 -22.18
N GLN A 113 11.80 10.82 -22.88
CA GLN A 113 10.52 10.11 -22.83
C GLN A 113 10.20 9.59 -21.42
N GLY A 114 11.23 9.20 -20.66
CA GLY A 114 11.11 8.82 -19.26
C GLY A 114 10.92 10.00 -18.31
N GLY A 115 11.06 11.25 -18.76
CA GLY A 115 11.00 12.46 -17.91
C GLY A 115 12.30 12.74 -17.13
N ILE A 116 13.43 12.20 -17.58
CA ILE A 116 14.75 12.33 -16.95
C ILE A 116 15.54 13.45 -17.65
N ASP A 117 16.16 14.35 -16.88
CA ASP A 117 17.03 15.37 -17.43
C ASP A 117 18.25 14.74 -18.11
N ILE A 118 18.62 15.24 -19.28
CA ILE A 118 19.75 14.74 -20.05
C ILE A 118 21.03 15.56 -19.82
N GLY A 119 20.94 16.71 -19.16
CA GLY A 119 22.08 17.59 -18.86
C GLY A 119 23.27 16.83 -18.27
N PRO A 120 23.08 15.95 -17.27
CA PRO A 120 24.16 15.17 -16.68
C PRO A 120 24.91 14.24 -17.63
N LEU A 121 24.34 13.86 -18.79
CA LEU A 121 25.06 13.06 -19.79
C LEU A 121 26.16 13.82 -20.54
N ALA A 122 26.23 15.15 -20.41
CA ALA A 122 27.33 15.95 -20.96
C ALA A 122 28.58 15.92 -20.07
N SER A 123 28.42 15.53 -18.81
CA SER A 123 29.47 15.47 -17.81
C SER A 123 30.25 14.16 -17.87
N SER A 124 31.43 14.14 -17.23
CA SER A 124 32.19 12.90 -17.04
C SER A 124 31.42 11.95 -16.12
N PRO A 125 31.40 10.63 -16.39
CA PRO A 125 30.81 9.64 -15.48
C PRO A 125 31.35 9.73 -14.05
N ASP A 126 32.63 10.06 -13.90
CA ASP A 126 33.30 10.18 -12.59
C ASP A 126 33.03 11.52 -11.88
N GLN A 127 32.29 12.42 -12.51
CA GLN A 127 31.94 13.70 -11.90
C GLN A 127 31.04 13.46 -10.68
N ALA A 128 31.42 14.06 -9.55
CA ALA A 128 30.63 14.03 -8.33
C ALA A 128 29.23 14.62 -8.57
N ILE A 129 28.22 13.99 -7.97
CA ILE A 129 26.85 14.48 -8.03
C ILE A 129 26.60 15.50 -6.92
N ASP A 130 25.92 16.58 -7.28
CA ASP A 130 25.13 17.37 -6.34
C ASP A 130 23.71 16.78 -6.31
N ALA A 131 23.38 16.10 -5.21
CA ALA A 131 22.12 15.37 -5.05
C ALA A 131 20.91 16.29 -5.13
N ASP A 132 21.04 17.52 -4.61
CA ASP A 132 19.97 18.51 -4.61
C ASP A 132 19.73 19.03 -6.03
N ALA A 133 20.80 19.25 -6.81
CA ALA A 133 20.71 19.71 -8.20
C ALA A 133 19.98 18.72 -9.12
N LEU A 134 19.97 17.42 -8.78
CA LEU A 134 19.31 16.37 -9.57
C LEU A 134 17.95 15.94 -9.00
N ASP A 135 17.47 16.58 -7.93
CA ASP A 135 16.29 16.12 -7.18
C ASP A 135 16.41 14.63 -6.83
N PHE A 136 17.57 14.27 -6.25
CA PHE A 136 17.89 12.91 -5.86
C PHE A 136 18.04 12.81 -4.34
N ASP A 137 16.90 12.70 -3.67
CA ASP A 137 16.79 12.40 -2.25
C ASP A 137 15.81 11.25 -2.07
N PRO A 138 16.26 10.01 -2.34
CA PRO A 138 15.35 8.90 -2.51
C PRO A 138 14.54 8.65 -1.25
N VAL A 139 13.30 8.18 -1.45
CA VAL A 139 12.39 7.81 -0.37
C VAL A 139 11.75 6.46 -0.70
N VAL A 140 11.35 5.72 0.32
CA VAL A 140 10.51 4.53 0.15
C VAL A 140 9.04 4.94 0.22
N LEU A 141 8.30 4.67 -0.85
CA LEU A 141 6.84 4.78 -0.92
C LEU A 141 6.23 3.39 -0.82
N GLU A 142 5.43 3.15 0.21
CA GLU A 142 4.68 1.91 0.39
C GLU A 142 3.29 2.03 -0.24
N CYS A 143 2.77 0.93 -0.78
CA CYS A 143 1.38 0.77 -1.20
C CYS A 143 0.85 -0.59 -0.75
N THR A 144 -0.28 -0.63 -0.04
CA THR A 144 -1.02 -1.86 0.21
C THR A 144 -2.32 -1.87 -0.60
N GLU A 145 -2.55 -2.97 -1.31
CA GLU A 145 -3.75 -3.23 -2.10
C GLU A 145 -4.40 -4.53 -1.60
N VAL A 146 -5.69 -4.50 -1.29
CA VAL A 146 -6.42 -5.69 -0.82
C VAL A 146 -7.41 -6.15 -1.87
N TYR A 147 -7.27 -7.38 -2.32
CA TYR A 147 -8.11 -8.05 -3.32
C TYR A 147 -9.00 -9.07 -2.62
N LEU A 148 -10.31 -8.95 -2.84
CA LEU A 148 -11.33 -9.80 -2.21
C LEU A 148 -11.28 -11.24 -2.72
N ASP A 149 -10.97 -11.39 -4.00
CA ASP A 149 -10.75 -12.65 -4.66
C ASP A 149 -9.88 -12.46 -5.91
N ARG A 150 -9.68 -13.55 -6.66
CA ARG A 150 -8.86 -13.53 -7.88
C ARG A 150 -9.47 -12.70 -9.00
N ARG A 151 -10.81 -12.71 -9.12
CA ARG A 151 -11.53 -11.94 -10.15
C ARG A 151 -11.29 -10.45 -9.96
N SER A 152 -11.37 -9.98 -8.71
CA SER A 152 -11.15 -8.60 -8.32
C SER A 152 -9.76 -8.09 -8.76
N PHE A 153 -8.73 -8.92 -8.64
CA PHE A 153 -7.40 -8.61 -9.17
C PHE A 153 -7.37 -8.48 -10.70
N TYR A 154 -7.91 -9.45 -11.43
CA TYR A 154 -7.90 -9.40 -12.89
C TYR A 154 -8.71 -8.22 -13.43
N GLU A 155 -9.84 -7.90 -12.83
CA GLU A 155 -10.65 -6.75 -13.21
C GLU A 155 -9.95 -5.42 -12.91
N HIS A 156 -9.22 -5.33 -11.79
CA HIS A 156 -8.39 -4.17 -11.50
C HIS A 156 -7.26 -4.03 -12.53
N ALA A 157 -6.47 -5.09 -12.73
CA ALA A 157 -5.31 -5.09 -13.61
C ALA A 157 -5.67 -4.91 -15.10
N ALA A 158 -6.85 -5.36 -15.51
CA ALA A 158 -7.37 -5.16 -16.87
C ALA A 158 -8.15 -3.83 -17.03
N SER A 159 -8.27 -3.02 -15.98
CA SER A 159 -9.07 -1.80 -16.06
C SER A 159 -8.40 -0.74 -16.95
N ARG A 160 -9.21 -0.02 -17.74
CA ARG A 160 -8.72 1.12 -18.56
C ARG A 160 -7.97 2.14 -17.72
N ASP A 161 -8.44 2.38 -16.50
CA ASP A 161 -7.83 3.36 -15.62
C ASP A 161 -6.46 2.89 -15.12
N TRP A 162 -6.32 1.62 -14.72
CA TRP A 162 -5.01 1.04 -14.45
C TRP A 162 -4.10 1.11 -15.69
N MET A 163 -4.56 0.70 -16.87
CA MET A 163 -3.76 0.78 -18.09
C MET A 163 -3.35 2.23 -18.44
N LYS A 164 -4.21 3.20 -18.16
CA LYS A 164 -3.94 4.63 -18.40
C LYS A 164 -2.93 5.20 -17.40
N HIS A 165 -3.02 4.81 -16.14
CA HIS A 165 -2.30 5.46 -15.03
C HIS A 165 -1.10 4.66 -14.50
N SER A 166 -1.02 3.35 -14.78
CA SER A 166 0.13 2.50 -14.42
C SER A 166 1.43 2.97 -15.05
N ALA A 167 1.38 3.60 -16.24
CA ALA A 167 2.56 4.22 -16.84
C ALA A 167 3.15 5.33 -15.95
N GLU A 168 2.32 6.08 -15.21
CA GLU A 168 2.78 7.12 -14.27
C GLU A 168 3.41 6.54 -13.00
N ILE A 169 3.01 5.31 -12.62
CA ILE A 169 3.55 4.54 -11.49
C ILE A 169 4.90 3.91 -11.89
N LEU A 170 4.95 3.29 -13.07
CA LEU A 170 6.11 2.55 -13.58
C LEU A 170 7.13 3.44 -14.31
N GLN A 171 6.90 4.76 -14.35
CA GLN A 171 7.75 5.70 -15.05
C GLN A 171 9.18 5.66 -14.47
N PRO A 172 10.22 5.43 -15.31
CA PRO A 172 11.59 5.33 -14.83
C PRO A 172 12.08 6.57 -14.09
N ALA A 173 11.63 7.79 -14.43
CA ALA A 173 11.99 9.00 -13.68
C ALA A 173 11.44 9.06 -12.24
N ARG A 174 10.63 8.08 -11.82
CA ARG A 174 10.03 8.08 -10.48
C ARG A 174 10.44 6.84 -9.73
N SER A 175 10.16 5.67 -10.28
CA SER A 175 10.45 4.37 -9.65
C SER A 175 11.87 3.89 -9.98
N LEU A 176 12.71 3.79 -8.95
CA LEU A 176 14.06 3.22 -9.05
C LEU A 176 14.05 1.69 -8.90
N GLN A 177 13.35 1.22 -7.88
CA GLN A 177 13.24 -0.20 -7.54
C GLN A 177 11.87 -0.44 -6.91
N ALA A 178 11.28 -1.59 -7.19
CA ALA A 178 10.04 -2.02 -6.57
C ALA A 178 10.21 -3.42 -5.99
N THR A 179 9.74 -3.63 -4.77
CA THR A 179 9.62 -4.95 -4.16
C THR A 179 8.16 -5.17 -3.83
N THR A 180 7.56 -6.21 -4.42
CA THR A 180 6.16 -6.57 -4.19
C THR A 180 6.10 -7.76 -3.25
N HIS A 181 5.29 -7.65 -2.21
CA HIS A 181 4.95 -8.77 -1.36
C HIS A 181 3.50 -9.19 -1.55
N CYS A 182 3.25 -10.49 -1.43
CA CYS A 182 1.90 -11.03 -1.40
C CYS A 182 1.65 -11.77 -0.09
N VAL A 183 0.53 -11.47 0.56
CA VAL A 183 0.01 -12.20 1.72
C VAL A 183 -1.41 -12.69 1.45
N GLY A 184 -1.82 -13.81 2.04
CA GLY A 184 -3.13 -14.41 1.79
C GLY A 184 -3.12 -15.46 0.68
N ALA A 185 -4.25 -15.64 -0.01
CA ALA A 185 -4.50 -16.79 -0.89
C ALA A 185 -4.74 -16.38 -2.37
N PRO A 186 -3.70 -15.93 -3.11
CA PRO A 186 -3.86 -15.48 -4.50
C PRO A 186 -4.25 -16.61 -5.48
N GLY A 187 -4.05 -17.88 -5.13
CA GLY A 187 -4.31 -19.02 -5.99
C GLY A 187 -3.56 -18.95 -7.33
N ASP A 188 -4.25 -19.15 -8.45
CA ASP A 188 -3.64 -19.13 -9.79
C ASP A 188 -3.17 -17.74 -10.25
N VAL A 189 -3.57 -16.66 -9.55
CA VAL A 189 -3.03 -15.31 -9.78
C VAL A 189 -1.53 -15.27 -9.49
N TRP A 190 -1.05 -16.11 -8.56
CA TRP A 190 0.37 -16.21 -8.22
C TRP A 190 1.22 -16.55 -9.45
N ASP A 191 0.96 -17.72 -10.05
CA ASP A 191 1.76 -18.23 -11.17
C ASP A 191 1.57 -17.38 -12.43
N LYS A 192 0.34 -16.89 -12.66
CA LYS A 192 -0.01 -16.16 -13.89
C LYS A 192 0.47 -14.71 -13.91
N ALA A 193 0.58 -14.06 -12.75
CA ALA A 193 0.85 -12.63 -12.68
C ALA A 193 1.86 -12.26 -11.59
N LEU A 194 1.67 -12.70 -10.35
CA LEU A 194 2.45 -12.14 -9.23
C LEU A 194 3.92 -12.55 -9.29
N GLU A 195 4.21 -13.84 -9.45
CA GLU A 195 5.59 -14.34 -9.45
C GLU A 195 6.34 -13.95 -10.72
N GLY A 196 5.73 -14.23 -11.88
CA GLY A 196 6.38 -14.02 -13.17
C GLY A 196 6.54 -12.55 -13.53
N TYR A 197 5.45 -11.79 -13.44
CA TYR A 197 5.36 -10.41 -13.94
C TYR A 197 5.71 -9.38 -12.87
N LEU A 198 5.09 -9.46 -11.67
CA LEU A 198 5.37 -8.51 -10.58
C LEU A 198 6.61 -8.86 -9.75
N LYS A 199 7.23 -10.03 -10.00
CA LYS A 199 8.34 -10.56 -9.20
C LYS A 199 8.00 -10.55 -7.70
N ALA A 200 6.74 -10.84 -7.38
CA ALA A 200 6.25 -10.79 -6.02
C ALA A 200 6.91 -11.86 -5.16
N VAL A 201 7.12 -11.55 -3.89
CA VAL A 201 7.67 -12.46 -2.89
C VAL A 201 6.56 -12.91 -1.96
N ARG A 202 6.51 -14.22 -1.70
CA ARG A 202 5.59 -14.87 -0.76
C ARG A 202 6.26 -15.06 0.58
N PHE A 203 5.53 -14.79 1.65
CA PHE A 203 6.02 -14.97 3.02
C PHE A 203 5.76 -16.37 3.58
N ASP A 204 4.91 -17.16 2.95
CA ASP A 204 4.51 -18.50 3.39
C ASP A 204 5.41 -19.62 2.85
N ILE A 205 6.34 -19.32 1.94
CA ILE A 205 7.30 -20.30 1.42
C ILE A 205 8.54 -20.30 2.33
N ASN A 206 8.66 -21.32 3.18
CA ASN A 206 9.72 -21.48 4.20
C ASN A 206 9.82 -20.28 5.17
N PRO A 207 8.73 -19.94 5.88
CA PRO A 207 8.76 -18.82 6.80
C PRO A 207 9.78 -19.11 7.91
N GLY A 208 10.76 -18.21 8.06
CA GLY A 208 11.61 -18.19 9.25
C GLY A 208 10.74 -18.13 10.52
N PRO A 209 11.31 -18.44 11.70
CA PRO A 209 10.53 -18.54 12.95
C PRO A 209 9.74 -17.27 13.26
N VAL A 210 10.27 -16.10 12.88
CA VAL A 210 9.60 -14.82 13.08
C VAL A 210 8.40 -14.63 12.16
N VAL A 211 8.57 -14.90 10.87
CA VAL A 211 7.47 -14.83 9.89
C VAL A 211 6.37 -15.82 10.26
N SER A 212 6.76 -17.02 10.71
CA SER A 212 5.84 -18.03 11.24
C SER A 212 5.05 -17.53 12.45
N ALA A 213 5.69 -16.79 13.36
CA ALA A 213 5.04 -16.22 14.55
C ALA A 213 4.15 -15.01 14.22
N MET A 214 4.62 -14.13 13.33
CA MET A 214 3.89 -12.94 12.86
C MET A 214 2.62 -13.30 12.09
N ARG A 215 2.65 -14.42 11.34
CA ARG A 215 1.56 -14.87 10.45
C ARG A 215 1.07 -13.75 9.52
N PRO A 216 1.90 -13.23 8.58
CA PRO A 216 1.42 -12.32 7.56
C PRO A 216 0.26 -12.93 6.78
N GLY A 217 -0.77 -12.14 6.51
CA GLY A 217 -1.99 -12.67 5.94
C GLY A 217 -3.09 -11.63 5.81
N VAL A 218 -4.15 -12.02 5.10
CA VAL A 218 -5.43 -11.34 5.14
C VAL A 218 -6.40 -12.22 5.90
N PHE A 219 -7.04 -11.66 6.91
CA PHE A 219 -7.94 -12.33 7.83
C PHE A 219 -9.31 -11.68 7.69
N VAL A 220 -10.26 -12.44 7.16
CA VAL A 220 -11.64 -12.01 6.98
C VAL A 220 -12.46 -12.64 8.11
N GLY A 221 -13.27 -11.84 8.80
CA GLY A 221 -14.16 -12.34 9.86
C GLY A 221 -15.35 -13.11 9.28
N ASP A 222 -15.92 -14.04 10.04
CA ASP A 222 -17.04 -14.89 9.58
C ASP A 222 -18.33 -14.09 9.30
N ASP A 223 -18.45 -12.90 9.90
CA ASP A 223 -19.68 -12.09 9.96
C ASP A 223 -19.65 -10.91 8.96
N VAL A 224 -19.20 -11.18 7.73
CA VAL A 224 -19.29 -10.22 6.60
C VAL A 224 -20.74 -10.14 6.10
N ALA A 225 -21.74 -10.16 6.98
CA ALA A 225 -23.12 -9.95 6.59
C ALA A 225 -23.25 -8.61 5.85
N VAL A 226 -23.71 -8.71 4.61
CA VAL A 226 -23.89 -7.60 3.69
C VAL A 226 -25.22 -6.94 4.02
N GLY A 227 -25.24 -6.18 5.11
CA GLY A 227 -26.39 -5.38 5.50
C GLY A 227 -25.94 -3.94 5.73
N ALA A 228 -26.61 -3.00 5.08
CA ALA A 228 -26.40 -1.54 5.15
C ALA A 228 -26.02 -1.08 6.56
N PRO A 229 -24.75 -0.72 6.80
CA PRO A 229 -24.35 -0.25 8.09
C PRO A 229 -24.75 1.23 8.12
N THR A 230 -25.79 1.53 8.88
CA THR A 230 -26.07 2.90 9.35
C THR A 230 -25.08 3.35 10.43
N VAL A 231 -23.95 2.64 10.57
CA VAL A 231 -23.01 2.79 11.68
C VAL A 231 -21.68 3.33 11.12
N PRO A 232 -21.07 4.34 11.75
CA PRO A 232 -19.76 4.85 11.34
C PRO A 232 -18.71 3.73 11.32
N TRP A 233 -17.81 3.75 10.35
CA TRP A 233 -16.70 2.80 10.27
C TRP A 233 -15.40 3.45 10.67
N ALA A 234 -14.52 2.66 11.28
CA ALA A 234 -13.15 3.01 11.59
C ALA A 234 -12.17 2.05 10.93
N PHE A 235 -11.07 2.64 10.47
CA PHE A 235 -9.87 1.90 10.07
C PHE A 235 -8.76 2.20 11.07
N LEU A 236 -8.06 1.16 11.50
CA LEU A 236 -6.95 1.18 12.45
C LEU A 236 -5.70 0.66 11.76
N GLU A 237 -4.68 1.50 11.66
CA GLU A 237 -3.32 1.10 11.27
C GLU A 237 -2.42 1.02 12.51
N VAL A 238 -1.52 0.05 12.55
CA VAL A 238 -0.54 -0.21 13.63
C VAL A 238 0.77 -0.67 12.99
N ASP A 239 1.85 0.09 13.12
CA ASP A 239 3.21 -0.41 12.83
C ASP A 239 3.80 -0.99 14.11
N ALA A 240 4.00 -2.30 14.17
CA ALA A 240 4.56 -2.98 15.32
C ALA A 240 6.00 -3.43 15.06
N GLY A 241 6.92 -2.99 15.92
CA GLY A 241 8.24 -3.60 16.06
C GLY A 241 8.28 -4.50 17.28
N ALA A 242 8.77 -5.73 17.13
CA ALA A 242 8.91 -6.67 18.24
C ALA A 242 10.05 -7.66 18.02
N GLU A 243 10.71 -8.05 19.11
CA GLU A 243 11.74 -9.07 19.06
C GLU A 243 11.17 -10.41 18.56
N PRO A 244 11.97 -11.26 17.90
CA PRO A 244 11.57 -12.57 17.38
C PRO A 244 10.68 -13.40 18.31
N GLN A 245 11.03 -13.47 19.60
CA GLN A 245 10.31 -14.24 20.62
C GLN A 245 8.97 -13.61 21.06
N GLN A 246 8.79 -12.30 20.85
CA GLN A 246 7.61 -11.56 21.28
C GLN A 246 6.48 -11.63 20.25
N TRP A 247 6.77 -11.95 18.99
CA TRP A 247 5.78 -11.97 17.90
C TRP A 247 4.57 -12.87 18.15
N ARG A 248 4.73 -13.97 18.91
CA ARG A 248 3.59 -14.81 19.29
C ARG A 248 2.60 -14.06 20.19
N VAL A 249 3.11 -13.30 21.15
CA VAL A 249 2.28 -12.50 22.06
C VAL A 249 1.64 -11.35 21.30
N VAL A 250 2.43 -10.62 20.50
CA VAL A 250 1.92 -9.54 19.64
C VAL A 250 0.81 -10.03 18.73
N ARG A 251 0.99 -11.20 18.11
CA ARG A 251 -0.03 -11.79 17.25
C ARG A 251 -1.31 -12.16 18.00
N GLN A 252 -1.20 -12.73 19.21
CA GLN A 252 -2.37 -13.03 20.04
C GLN A 252 -3.16 -11.77 20.42
N GLU A 253 -2.47 -10.65 20.67
CA GLU A 253 -3.11 -9.37 20.92
C GLU A 253 -3.82 -8.85 19.66
N PHE A 254 -3.27 -9.04 18.46
CA PHE A 254 -3.96 -8.69 17.20
C PHE A 254 -5.17 -9.57 16.92
N ASP A 255 -5.11 -10.88 17.22
CA ASP A 255 -6.26 -11.77 17.10
C ASP A 255 -7.38 -11.36 18.08
N SER A 256 -7.01 -11.01 19.31
CA SER A 256 -7.94 -10.49 20.33
C SER A 256 -8.53 -9.15 19.90
N LEU A 257 -7.71 -8.26 19.34
CA LEU A 257 -8.13 -6.98 18.81
C LEU A 257 -9.13 -7.13 17.65
N GLN A 258 -8.87 -8.03 16.71
CA GLN A 258 -9.80 -8.31 15.61
C GLN A 258 -11.16 -8.78 16.16
N THR A 259 -11.13 -9.68 17.15
CA THR A 259 -12.32 -10.22 17.79
C THR A 259 -13.09 -9.14 18.57
N ASP A 260 -12.41 -8.38 19.43
CA ASP A 260 -13.02 -7.38 20.31
C ASP A 260 -13.61 -6.21 19.52
N LEU A 261 -12.97 -5.82 18.41
CA LEU A 261 -13.48 -4.81 17.48
C LEU A 261 -14.56 -5.35 16.54
N GLN A 262 -14.81 -6.67 16.53
CA GLN A 262 -15.62 -7.34 15.53
C GLN A 262 -15.18 -6.94 14.10
N ALA A 263 -13.86 -6.86 13.91
CA ALA A 263 -13.29 -6.35 12.69
C ALA A 263 -13.46 -7.36 11.55
N ARG A 264 -14.04 -6.87 10.45
CA ARG A 264 -14.36 -7.68 9.27
C ARG A 264 -13.12 -8.06 8.48
N LEU A 265 -12.11 -7.20 8.51
CA LEU A 265 -10.87 -7.37 7.79
C LEU A 265 -9.72 -6.99 8.72
N MET A 266 -8.75 -7.88 8.82
CA MET A 266 -7.42 -7.57 9.31
C MET A 266 -6.38 -7.97 8.27
N VAL A 267 -5.48 -7.07 7.94
CA VAL A 267 -4.34 -7.35 7.06
C VAL A 267 -3.07 -7.18 7.87
N VAL A 268 -2.21 -8.18 7.84
CA VAL A 268 -0.89 -8.17 8.48
C VAL A 268 0.17 -8.34 7.40
N VAL A 269 0.99 -7.32 7.20
CA VAL A 269 2.08 -7.31 6.22
C VAL A 269 3.39 -6.91 6.89
N PRO A 270 4.54 -7.46 6.50
CA PRO A 270 5.83 -7.02 7.03
C PRO A 270 6.16 -5.60 6.57
N THR A 271 6.81 -4.80 7.41
CA THR A 271 7.24 -3.42 7.07
C THR A 271 8.63 -3.34 6.46
N SER A 272 9.32 -4.48 6.36
CA SER A 272 10.70 -4.55 5.88
C SER A 272 10.82 -5.54 4.72
N SER A 273 11.66 -5.22 3.75
CA SER A 273 11.96 -6.11 2.62
C SER A 273 12.70 -7.37 3.10
N PRO A 274 12.39 -8.58 2.58
CA PRO A 274 13.10 -9.82 2.87
C PRO A 274 14.56 -9.81 2.41
N ASP A 275 14.94 -8.94 1.47
CA ASP A 275 16.34 -8.77 1.05
C ASP A 275 17.23 -8.19 2.18
N ASP A 276 16.63 -7.65 3.25
CA ASP A 276 17.35 -7.23 4.46
C ASP A 276 17.66 -8.40 5.43
N SER A 277 17.49 -9.64 4.97
CA SER A 277 17.62 -10.89 5.75
C SER A 277 18.93 -11.05 6.53
N GLU A 278 20.02 -10.41 6.11
CA GLU A 278 21.30 -10.49 6.83
C GLU A 278 21.37 -9.59 8.09
N SER A 279 20.39 -8.70 8.33
CA SER A 279 20.51 -7.69 9.40
C SER A 279 19.27 -7.44 10.27
N LEU A 280 18.12 -8.03 9.97
CA LEU A 280 16.90 -7.74 10.74
C LEU A 280 16.84 -8.56 12.03
N SER A 281 17.38 -7.98 13.10
CA SER A 281 17.17 -8.46 14.47
C SER A 281 15.70 -8.36 14.91
N CYS A 282 14.91 -7.50 14.27
CA CYS A 282 13.53 -7.21 14.65
C CYS A 282 12.73 -6.83 13.39
N PRO A 283 12.05 -7.78 12.71
CA PRO A 283 11.17 -7.43 11.60
C PRO A 283 9.95 -6.70 12.17
N GLY A 284 9.55 -5.61 11.52
CA GLY A 284 8.30 -4.93 11.85
C GLY A 284 7.13 -5.53 11.07
N ALA A 285 5.91 -5.35 11.59
CA ALA A 285 4.67 -5.69 10.91
C ALA A 285 3.73 -4.49 10.92
N ARG A 286 3.07 -4.26 9.79
CA ARG A 286 1.96 -3.33 9.65
C ARG A 286 0.67 -4.12 9.75
N VAL A 287 -0.15 -3.73 10.70
CA VAL A 287 -1.47 -4.31 10.94
C VAL A 287 -2.53 -3.27 10.62
N MET A 288 -3.50 -3.68 9.83
CA MET A 288 -4.54 -2.83 9.28
C MET A 288 -5.88 -3.50 9.58
N VAL A 289 -6.74 -2.85 10.35
CA VAL A 289 -7.97 -3.42 10.89
C VAL A 289 -9.16 -2.52 10.53
N SER A 290 -10.20 -3.10 9.93
CA SER A 290 -11.44 -2.39 9.56
C SER A 290 -12.61 -2.85 10.44
N PHE A 291 -13.29 -1.93 11.11
CA PHE A 291 -14.35 -2.24 12.07
C PHE A 291 -15.45 -1.17 12.12
N ALA A 292 -16.64 -1.56 12.61
CA ALA A 292 -17.76 -0.63 12.82
C ALA A 292 -17.68 -0.02 14.22
N LEU A 293 -17.89 1.30 14.31
CA LEU A 293 -18.00 2.03 15.57
C LEU A 293 -19.40 1.84 16.17
N ARG A 294 -19.58 0.74 16.91
CA ARG A 294 -20.81 0.45 17.64
C ARG A 294 -20.72 1.01 19.07
N ASP A 295 -21.87 1.39 19.63
CA ASP A 295 -21.96 1.59 21.07
C ASP A 295 -21.65 0.25 21.78
N GLY A 296 -20.65 0.27 22.67
CA GLY A 296 -20.17 -0.92 23.36
C GLY A 296 -18.95 -1.61 22.75
N VAL A 297 -18.30 -1.06 21.72
CA VAL A 297 -16.91 -1.48 21.38
C VAL A 297 -16.07 -1.34 22.65
N GLN A 298 -15.56 -2.47 23.15
CA GLN A 298 -15.14 -2.58 24.54
C GLN A 298 -13.92 -1.70 24.83
N THR A 299 -13.93 -1.03 25.99
CA THR A 299 -12.76 -0.32 26.56
C THR A 299 -11.50 -1.20 26.58
N ARG A 300 -11.68 -2.53 26.68
CA ARG A 300 -10.60 -3.51 26.65
C ARG A 300 -9.77 -3.43 25.37
N ALA A 301 -10.40 -3.42 24.19
CA ALA A 301 -9.71 -3.32 22.91
C ALA A 301 -8.81 -2.08 22.86
N PHE A 302 -9.35 -0.93 23.29
CA PHE A 302 -8.60 0.31 23.33
C PHE A 302 -7.47 0.30 24.36
N SER A 303 -7.67 -0.35 25.51
CA SER A 303 -6.61 -0.51 26.50
C SER A 303 -5.47 -1.41 25.98
N THR A 304 -5.80 -2.46 25.22
CA THR A 304 -4.83 -3.31 24.52
C THR A 304 -4.09 -2.53 23.46
N ILE A 305 -4.77 -1.79 22.60
CA ILE A 305 -4.13 -0.90 21.61
C ILE A 305 -3.20 0.08 22.34
N ARG A 306 -3.66 0.76 23.38
CA ARG A 306 -2.87 1.76 24.11
C ARG A 306 -1.60 1.16 24.74
N ASN A 307 -1.74 0.05 25.46
CA ASN A 307 -0.62 -0.62 26.12
C ASN A 307 0.34 -1.21 25.07
N GLY A 308 -0.20 -1.80 24.02
CA GLY A 308 0.53 -2.31 22.88
C GLY A 308 1.32 -1.22 22.16
N CYS A 309 0.68 -0.10 21.80
CA CYS A 309 1.31 1.04 21.11
C CYS A 309 2.55 1.57 21.82
N ARG A 310 2.51 1.69 23.15
CA ARG A 310 3.69 2.10 23.94
C ARG A 310 4.84 1.09 23.86
N THR A 311 4.52 -0.18 23.68
CA THR A 311 5.49 -1.28 23.71
C THR A 311 6.01 -1.62 22.31
N TRP A 312 5.20 -1.41 21.27
CA TRP A 312 5.46 -1.83 19.89
C TRP A 312 5.90 -0.68 18.97
N LEU A 313 6.08 0.53 19.52
CA LEU A 313 6.28 1.77 18.75
C LEU A 313 5.14 2.03 17.76
N ALA A 314 3.91 1.61 18.11
CA ALA A 314 2.82 1.64 17.16
C ALA A 314 2.12 2.98 17.07
N ARG A 315 1.90 3.40 15.83
CA ARG A 315 1.09 4.55 15.48
C ARG A 315 -0.34 4.12 15.21
N LEU A 316 -1.28 4.70 15.93
CA LEU A 316 -2.71 4.56 15.70
C LEU A 316 -3.15 5.59 14.65
N ILE A 317 -3.67 5.13 13.52
CA ILE A 317 -4.33 5.99 12.53
C ILE A 317 -5.81 5.63 12.49
N VAL A 318 -6.69 6.60 12.76
CA VAL A 318 -8.15 6.40 12.79
C VAL A 318 -8.79 7.21 11.68
N PHE A 319 -9.55 6.53 10.82
CA PHE A 319 -10.37 7.15 9.76
C PHE A 319 -11.86 6.87 10.02
N GLY A 320 -12.67 7.91 10.23
CA GLY A 320 -14.11 7.78 10.43
C GLY A 320 -14.91 8.13 9.17
N THR A 321 -15.94 7.32 8.83
CA THR A 321 -17.01 7.78 7.94
C THR A 321 -18.13 8.39 8.79
N GLY A 322 -18.25 9.72 8.76
CA GLY A 322 -19.06 10.49 9.71
C GLY A 322 -18.15 11.46 10.49
N SER A 323 -18.69 12.61 10.91
CA SER A 323 -17.95 13.78 11.43
C SER A 323 -16.71 13.45 12.27
N VAL A 324 -15.72 14.36 12.24
CA VAL A 324 -14.52 14.41 13.10
C VAL A 324 -14.75 13.91 14.53
N ASP A 325 -15.94 14.16 15.06
CA ASP A 325 -16.41 13.75 16.37
C ASP A 325 -16.37 12.24 16.62
N ALA A 326 -16.56 11.38 15.62
CA ALA A 326 -16.47 9.92 15.79
C ALA A 326 -15.03 9.46 16.04
N GLY A 327 -14.08 10.03 15.30
CA GLY A 327 -12.65 9.79 15.50
C GLY A 327 -12.17 10.35 16.84
N ARG A 328 -12.61 11.56 17.20
CA ARG A 328 -12.33 12.16 18.52
C ARG A 328 -12.95 11.38 19.66
N ALA A 329 -14.21 10.94 19.54
CA ALA A 329 -14.87 10.12 20.54
C ALA A 329 -14.14 8.79 20.77
N LEU A 330 -13.54 8.22 19.72
CA LEU A 330 -12.67 7.05 19.86
C LEU A 330 -11.39 7.37 20.64
N LEU A 331 -10.75 8.52 20.35
CA LEU A 331 -9.59 8.98 21.13
C LEU A 331 -9.93 9.21 22.59
N ASP A 332 -11.00 9.94 22.84
CA ASP A 332 -11.45 10.30 24.18
C ASP A 332 -11.75 9.05 25.01
N ARG A 333 -12.36 8.03 24.39
CA ARG A 333 -12.63 6.73 25.03
C ARG A 333 -11.39 5.86 25.23
N SER A 334 -10.39 6.00 24.36
CA SER A 334 -9.15 5.23 24.43
C SER A 334 -8.12 5.77 25.44
N ASP A 335 -8.34 6.98 25.98
CA ASP A 335 -7.34 7.68 26.81
C ASP A 335 -5.96 7.75 26.11
N ALA A 336 -5.98 7.77 24.77
CA ALA A 336 -4.81 7.78 23.91
C ALA A 336 -4.48 9.19 23.42
N ALA A 337 -5.03 10.23 24.06
CA ALA A 337 -4.82 11.64 23.75
C ALA A 337 -3.37 12.13 23.93
N ALA A 338 -2.43 11.25 24.29
CA ALA A 338 -1.01 11.52 24.10
C ALA A 338 -0.74 11.66 22.59
N ALA A 339 -0.69 12.91 22.13
CA ALA A 339 -0.67 13.35 20.73
C ALA A 339 0.42 12.72 19.85
N GLU A 340 1.43 12.06 20.45
CA GLU A 340 2.54 11.44 19.74
C GLU A 340 2.17 10.08 19.12
N LEU A 341 1.16 9.37 19.66
CA LEU A 341 0.83 8.00 19.24
C LEU A 341 -0.35 7.93 18.28
N VAL A 342 -1.12 9.00 18.14
CA VAL A 342 -2.38 8.95 17.40
C VAL A 342 -2.51 10.07 16.38
N THR A 343 -2.79 9.69 15.13
CA THR A 343 -3.13 10.62 14.07
C THR A 343 -4.61 10.43 13.71
N VAL A 344 -5.46 11.36 14.14
CA VAL A 344 -6.88 11.38 13.74
C VAL A 344 -7.04 12.16 12.47
N LEU A 345 -7.68 11.51 11.51
CA LEU A 345 -7.82 12.00 10.17
C LEU A 345 -9.29 12.28 9.93
N ASP A 346 -9.60 13.57 9.77
CA ASP A 346 -10.93 14.02 9.38
C ASP A 346 -11.26 13.48 7.99
N GLY A 347 -12.32 12.67 7.89
CA GLY A 347 -12.77 12.10 6.62
C GLY A 347 -13.20 13.17 5.60
N ASP A 348 -13.71 14.33 6.04
CA ASP A 348 -14.14 15.42 5.15
C ASP A 348 -12.98 16.35 4.76
N ALA A 349 -12.01 16.59 5.65
CA ALA A 349 -10.74 17.24 5.28
C ALA A 349 -9.88 16.32 4.38
N ALA A 350 -9.85 15.01 4.64
CA ALA A 350 -9.25 14.01 3.76
C ALA A 350 -9.90 14.02 2.37
N ARG A 351 -11.22 14.21 2.31
CA ARG A 351 -11.99 14.32 1.07
C ARG A 351 -11.80 15.65 0.34
N SER A 352 -11.67 16.77 1.04
CA SER A 352 -11.65 18.13 0.45
C SER A 352 -10.25 18.69 0.19
N GLU A 353 -9.27 18.42 1.05
CA GLU A 353 -7.88 18.82 0.83
C GLU A 353 -7.10 17.75 0.07
N HIS A 354 -7.66 16.54 -0.04
CA HIS A 354 -6.99 15.37 -0.60
C HIS A 354 -5.55 15.23 -0.09
N ILE A 355 -5.20 15.72 1.09
CA ILE A 355 -3.85 15.61 1.64
C ILE A 355 -4.01 14.97 2.99
N LEU A 356 -3.65 13.70 3.02
CA LEU A 356 -3.38 13.03 4.26
C LEU A 356 -2.32 12.00 4.02
N ALA A 357 -1.05 12.36 4.20
CA ALA A 357 0.09 11.43 4.16
C ALA A 357 0.03 10.31 3.07
N GLY A 358 -0.65 10.54 1.93
CA GLY A 358 -0.90 9.51 0.92
C GLY A 358 -2.12 8.57 1.10
N TYR A 359 -3.22 8.88 1.77
CA TYR A 359 -4.31 7.88 1.90
C TYR A 359 -5.60 8.29 1.14
N PRO A 360 -5.99 7.60 0.07
CA PRO A 360 -7.38 7.40 -0.31
C PRO A 360 -7.81 6.11 0.38
N VAL A 361 -8.22 6.21 1.64
CA VAL A 361 -8.98 5.11 2.22
C VAL A 361 -10.27 5.05 1.41
N HIS A 362 -10.46 3.94 0.70
CA HIS A 362 -11.60 3.70 -0.16
C HIS A 362 -12.91 3.97 0.63
N PRO A 363 -13.78 4.90 0.18
CA PRO A 363 -15.05 5.23 0.85
C PRO A 363 -16.03 4.04 0.96
N LEU A 364 -15.72 2.95 0.28
CA LEU A 364 -16.67 1.94 -0.16
C LEU A 364 -16.83 0.76 0.80
N HIS A 365 -16.13 0.68 1.94
CA HIS A 365 -16.71 -0.15 3.00
C HIS A 365 -18.12 0.38 3.37
N HIS A 366 -18.38 1.68 3.23
CA HIS A 366 -19.69 2.26 3.52
C HIS A 366 -20.69 2.02 2.38
N SER A 367 -20.33 2.27 1.11
CA SER A 367 -21.26 2.17 -0.03
C SER A 367 -21.51 0.74 -0.54
N LEU A 368 -20.55 -0.18 -0.38
CA LEU A 368 -20.73 -1.61 -0.68
C LEU A 368 -21.87 -2.19 0.13
N VAL A 369 -21.93 -1.79 1.40
CA VAL A 369 -22.82 -2.46 2.32
C VAL A 369 -24.18 -1.72 2.35
N SER A 370 -24.23 -0.42 2.01
CA SER A 370 -25.45 0.43 2.08
C SER A 370 -26.17 0.74 0.76
N ASP A 371 -25.64 0.39 -0.42
CA ASP A 371 -26.35 0.62 -1.69
C ASP A 371 -27.32 -0.54 -2.01
N PRO A 372 -28.65 -0.32 -2.00
CA PRO A 372 -29.63 -1.36 -2.28
C PRO A 372 -29.58 -1.90 -3.72
N LYS A 373 -28.81 -1.29 -4.64
CA LYS A 373 -28.55 -1.83 -5.98
C LYS A 373 -27.53 -2.97 -6.00
N PHE A 374 -26.76 -3.11 -4.92
CA PHE A 374 -25.68 -4.07 -4.80
C PHE A 374 -26.00 -5.04 -3.65
N ASP A 375 -26.90 -6.00 -3.89
CA ASP A 375 -27.26 -7.11 -2.99
C ASP A 375 -26.12 -8.14 -2.98
N TYR A 376 -25.10 -7.95 -2.15
CA TYR A 376 -24.02 -8.95 -2.01
C TYR A 376 -24.53 -10.15 -1.21
N ARG A 377 -24.34 -11.34 -1.76
CA ARG A 377 -24.65 -12.61 -1.10
C ARG A 377 -23.34 -13.34 -0.83
N LEU A 378 -23.18 -13.78 0.41
CA LEU A 378 -22.06 -14.64 0.82
C LEU A 378 -22.42 -16.11 0.65
#